data_AF-A0A9N8DD39-F1
#
_entry.id   AF-A0A9N8DD39-F1
#
_cell.length_a   1.000
_cell.length_b   1.000
_cell.length_c   1.000
_cell.angle_alpha   90.00
_cell.angle_beta   90.00
_cell.angle_gamma   90.00
#
_symmetry.space_group_name_H-M   'P 1'
#
loop_
_entity.id
_entity.type
_entity.pdbx_description
1 polymer ?
#
loop_
_entity_poly.entity_id
_entity_poly.type
_entity_poly.pdbx_seq_one_letter_code
_entity_poly.pdbx_strand_id
1 'polypeptide(L)'
;MIGPGPNNPYRHYKNLKAPYVIHACGPDFGDCDIAETVAKAKKHLRNAYRNALHLTINKPISDIIFPLISSGVFRGPLFLSEIAGIAVRAVHDRAAESKVASI
;
A
#
# COMPACT_ATOMS: atom_id res chain seq x y z
N MET A 1 -8.71 3.48 -2.83
CA MET A 1 -9.43 4.13 -3.96
C MET A 1 -8.41 4.53 -5.01
N ILE A 2 -8.66 4.30 -6.30
CA ILE A 2 -7.81 4.80 -7.38
C ILE A 2 -8.48 6.02 -8.02
N GLY A 3 -7.78 7.15 -8.06
CA GLY A 3 -8.25 8.37 -8.72
C GLY A 3 -7.58 8.54 -10.09
N PRO A 4 -8.25 9.20 -11.05
CA PRO A 4 -7.62 9.56 -12.31
C PRO A 4 -6.48 10.56 -12.04
N GLY A 5 -5.33 10.36 -12.68
CA GLY A 5 -4.25 11.34 -12.67
C GLY A 5 -4.44 12.41 -13.74
N PRO A 6 -3.38 12.92 -14.40
CA PRO A 6 -3.33 14.32 -14.77
C PRO A 6 -4.36 14.90 -15.72
N ASN A 7 -4.98 14.04 -16.51
CA ASN A 7 -5.72 14.44 -17.70
C ASN A 7 -7.26 14.32 -17.53
N ASN A 8 -7.76 14.34 -16.28
CA ASN A 8 -9.18 14.33 -15.99
C ASN A 8 -9.63 15.67 -15.35
N PRO A 9 -10.70 16.33 -15.85
CA PRO A 9 -11.16 17.64 -15.38
C PRO A 9 -11.68 17.70 -13.92
N TYR A 10 -11.89 16.57 -13.22
CA TYR A 10 -12.40 16.54 -11.83
C TYR A 10 -11.28 16.51 -10.75
N ARG A 11 -10.23 17.33 -10.88
CA ARG A 11 -8.87 17.04 -10.36
C ARG A 11 -8.50 17.66 -8.98
N HIS A 12 -7.96 16.84 -8.06
CA HIS A 12 -7.30 17.27 -6.81
C HIS A 12 -5.76 17.39 -6.87
N TYR A 13 -5.06 16.72 -7.80
CA TYR A 13 -3.58 16.67 -7.86
C TYR A 13 -3.03 17.24 -9.17
N LYS A 14 -2.76 18.55 -9.25
CA LYS A 14 -2.43 19.24 -10.52
C LYS A 14 -0.98 19.03 -11.04
N ASN A 15 -0.02 18.70 -10.19
CA ASN A 15 1.42 18.76 -10.52
C ASN A 15 2.18 17.40 -10.47
N LEU A 16 1.47 16.26 -10.40
CA LEU A 16 2.12 14.95 -10.40
C LEU A 16 2.39 14.45 -11.83
N LYS A 17 3.60 13.91 -12.06
CA LYS A 17 3.94 13.20 -13.31
C LYS A 17 3.28 11.82 -13.40
N ALA A 18 2.92 11.23 -12.26
CA ALA A 18 2.28 9.92 -12.21
C ALA A 18 0.84 9.98 -12.78
N PRO A 19 0.47 9.09 -13.72
CA PRO A 19 -0.85 9.09 -14.36
C PRO A 19 -1.99 8.59 -13.48
N TYR A 20 -1.68 7.96 -12.34
CA TYR A 20 -2.64 7.44 -11.37
C TYR A 20 -2.12 7.66 -9.95
N VAL A 21 -3.04 7.88 -9.01
CA VAL A 21 -2.76 7.87 -7.57
C VAL A 21 -3.68 6.87 -6.90
N ILE A 22 -3.10 5.96 -6.13
CA ILE A 22 -3.83 5.01 -5.31
C ILE A 22 -3.75 5.47 -3.86
N HIS A 23 -4.89 5.82 -3.28
CA HIS A 23 -5.00 6.10 -1.86
C HIS A 23 -5.17 4.79 -1.10
N ALA A 24 -4.17 4.45 -0.29
CA ALA A 24 -4.15 3.33 0.63
C ALA A 24 -3.86 3.85 2.04
N CYS A 25 -4.66 3.44 3.01
CA CYS A 25 -4.49 3.80 4.41
C CYS A 25 -3.78 2.65 5.12
N GLY A 26 -2.73 2.95 5.88
CA GLY A 26 -2.13 2.01 6.82
C GLY A 26 -2.66 2.24 8.24
N PRO A 27 -2.35 1.34 9.18
CA PRO A 27 -2.75 1.52 10.58
C PRO A 27 -1.90 2.60 11.25
N ASP A 28 -2.40 3.13 12.37
CA ASP A 28 -1.58 3.78 13.39
C ASP A 28 -1.17 2.74 14.44
N PHE A 29 0.13 2.46 14.54
CA PHE A 29 0.67 1.55 15.55
C PHE A 29 0.84 2.22 16.92
N GLY A 30 0.75 3.54 17.00
CA GLY A 30 0.71 4.28 18.28
C GLY A 30 -0.56 3.98 19.08
N ASP A 31 -1.66 3.68 18.38
CA ASP A 31 -2.95 3.30 18.98
C ASP A 31 -3.06 1.80 19.31
N CYS A 32 -1.99 1.04 19.13
CA CYS A 32 -1.95 -0.39 19.46
C CYS A 32 -1.31 -0.61 20.83
N ASP A 33 -2.11 -1.08 21.78
CA ASP A 33 -1.76 -1.27 23.19
C ASP A 33 -1.43 -2.72 23.59
N ILE A 34 -1.86 -3.70 22.78
CA ILE A 34 -1.69 -5.13 23.06
C ILE A 34 -1.22 -5.89 21.82
N ALA A 35 -0.68 -7.09 22.03
CA ALA A 35 -0.17 -7.94 20.95
C ALA A 35 -1.23 -8.22 19.87
N GLU A 36 -2.49 -8.38 20.26
CA GLU A 36 -3.60 -8.63 19.34
C GLU A 36 -3.88 -7.43 18.42
N THR A 37 -3.92 -6.21 18.98
CA THR A 37 -4.15 -4.97 18.20
C THR A 37 -2.98 -4.71 17.25
N VAL A 38 -1.74 -4.95 17.69
CA VAL A 38 -0.55 -4.91 16.82
C VAL A 38 -0.65 -5.94 15.68
N ALA A 39 -1.06 -7.18 15.95
CA ALA A 39 -1.19 -8.21 14.92
C ALA A 39 -2.26 -7.85 13.86
N LYS A 40 -3.41 -7.33 14.30
CA LYS A 40 -4.45 -6.82 13.40
C LYS A 40 -3.96 -5.65 12.56
N ALA A 41 -3.22 -4.71 13.17
CA ALA A 41 -2.60 -3.59 12.46
C ALA A 41 -1.59 -4.08 11.41
N LYS A 42 -0.70 -5.02 11.73
CA LYS A 42 0.23 -5.63 10.76
C LYS A 42 -0.50 -6.25 9.57
N LYS A 43 -1.61 -6.96 9.82
CA LYS A 43 -2.47 -7.51 8.77
C LYS A 43 -3.11 -6.40 7.93
N HIS A 44 -3.57 -5.32 8.56
CA HIS A 44 -4.12 -4.16 7.87
C HIS A 44 -3.07 -3.51 6.95
N LEU A 45 -1.85 -3.30 7.43
CA LEU A 45 -0.73 -2.79 6.63
C LEU A 45 -0.42 -3.71 5.44
N ARG A 46 -0.35 -5.04 5.65
CA ARG A 46 -0.18 -6.02 4.56
C ARG A 46 -1.29 -5.89 3.51
N ASN A 47 -2.53 -5.73 3.95
CA ASN A 47 -3.67 -5.57 3.06
C ASN A 47 -3.66 -4.24 2.29
N ALA A 48 -3.17 -3.14 2.89
CA ALA A 48 -3.04 -1.87 2.19
C ALA A 48 -2.17 -1.99 0.92
N TYR A 49 -1.01 -2.65 1.02
CA TYR A 49 -0.16 -2.94 -0.13
C TYR A 49 -0.83 -3.88 -1.14
N ARG A 50 -1.40 -4.99 -0.66
CA ARG A 50 -2.03 -6.00 -1.54
C ARG A 50 -3.22 -5.44 -2.30
N ASN A 51 -4.07 -4.65 -1.63
CA ASN A 51 -5.23 -4.02 -2.24
C ASN A 51 -4.80 -2.93 -3.23
N ALA A 52 -3.75 -2.16 -2.94
CA ALA A 52 -3.20 -1.21 -3.90
C ALA A 52 -2.71 -1.90 -5.18
N LEU A 53 -1.98 -3.01 -5.05
CA LEU A 53 -1.58 -3.84 -6.20
C LEU A 53 -2.79 -4.45 -6.91
N HIS A 54 -3.81 -4.91 -6.18
CA HIS A 54 -5.02 -5.45 -6.81
C HIS A 54 -5.74 -4.41 -7.67
N LEU A 55 -5.74 -3.14 -7.25
CA LEU A 55 -6.34 -2.05 -8.02
C LEU A 55 -5.62 -1.78 -9.34
N THR A 56 -4.38 -2.23 -9.55
CA THR A 56 -3.69 -2.06 -10.84
C THR A 56 -4.08 -3.11 -11.88
N ILE A 57 -4.76 -4.18 -11.47
CA ILE A 57 -5.21 -5.24 -12.38
C ILE A 57 -6.14 -4.65 -13.44
N ASN A 58 -5.94 -5.09 -14.69
CA ASN A 58 -6.68 -4.65 -15.87
C ASN A 58 -6.58 -3.14 -16.16
N LYS A 59 -5.53 -2.46 -15.67
CA LYS A 59 -5.22 -1.06 -15.98
C LYS A 59 -3.89 -0.95 -16.72
N PRO A 60 -3.68 0.08 -17.55
CA PRO A 60 -2.41 0.33 -18.24
C PRO A 60 -1.36 0.93 -17.28
N ILE A 61 -1.04 0.20 -16.21
CA ILE A 61 -0.06 0.57 -15.19
C ILE A 61 1.07 -0.45 -15.27
N SER A 62 2.22 -0.04 -15.82
CA SER A 62 3.44 -0.86 -15.86
C SER A 62 4.19 -0.84 -14.54
N ASP A 63 4.19 0.32 -13.88
CA ASP A 63 5.02 0.60 -12.71
C ASP A 63 4.17 1.18 -11.58
N ILE A 64 4.47 0.74 -10.37
CA ILE A 64 3.89 1.26 -9.13
C ILE A 64 5.01 1.52 -8.14
N ILE A 65 4.97 2.70 -7.52
CA ILE A 65 5.94 3.13 -6.52
C ILE A 65 5.20 3.26 -5.20
N PHE A 66 5.72 2.63 -4.17
CA PHE A 66 5.17 2.71 -2.82
C PHE A 66 6.02 3.62 -1.94
N PRO A 67 5.43 4.61 -1.26
CA PRO A 67 6.04 5.10 -0.02
C PRO A 67 6.00 3.97 1.03
N LEU A 68 6.83 4.07 2.05
CA LEU A 68 6.77 3.13 3.16
C LEU A 68 5.57 3.48 4.07
N ILE A 69 4.41 2.89 3.78
CA ILE A 69 3.15 3.15 4.49
C ILE A 69 3.31 2.84 5.99
N SER A 70 2.79 3.73 6.84
CA SER A 70 2.89 3.69 8.31
C SER A 70 4.31 3.72 8.89
N SER A 71 5.31 4.24 8.16
CA SER A 71 6.69 4.36 8.70
C SER A 71 7.02 5.69 9.37
N GLY A 72 6.14 6.68 9.24
CA GLY A 72 6.28 8.01 9.83
C GLY A 72 5.63 8.08 11.21
N VAL A 73 4.80 9.11 11.43
CA VAL A 73 4.08 9.33 12.71
C VAL A 73 3.26 8.12 13.16
N PHE A 74 2.71 7.35 12.21
CA PHE A 74 1.89 6.15 12.47
C PHE A 74 2.69 4.87 12.76
N ARG A 75 4.02 4.93 12.84
CA ARG A 75 4.86 3.74 13.10
C ARG A 75 4.76 3.26 14.55
N GLY A 76 4.40 4.14 15.47
CA GLY A 76 4.42 3.85 16.90
C GLY A 76 5.79 3.29 17.33
N PRO A 77 5.82 2.27 18.21
CA PRO A 77 7.06 1.73 18.78
C PRO A 77 7.80 0.75 17.85
N LEU A 78 7.26 0.42 16.67
CA LEU A 78 7.85 -0.59 15.81
C LEU A 78 9.14 -0.10 15.14
N PHE A 79 10.08 -1.03 14.92
CA PHE A 79 11.30 -0.75 14.16
C PHE A 79 10.97 -0.51 12.67
N LEU A 80 11.73 0.39 12.04
CA LEU A 80 11.56 0.69 10.61
C LEU A 80 11.76 -0.56 9.73
N SER A 81 12.71 -1.43 10.10
CA SER A 81 12.98 -2.71 9.44
C SER A 81 11.78 -3.66 9.49
N GLU A 82 10.96 -3.59 10.54
CA GLU A 82 9.76 -4.40 10.67
C GLU A 82 8.66 -3.95 9.69
N ILE A 83 8.44 -2.64 9.60
CA ILE A 83 7.53 -2.02 8.62
C ILE A 83 7.97 -2.35 7.18
N ALA A 84 9.26 -2.18 6.89
CA ALA A 84 9.85 -2.53 5.60
C ALA A 84 9.67 -4.02 5.27
N GLY A 85 9.89 -4.90 6.25
CA GLY A 85 9.67 -6.34 6.08
C GLY A 85 8.24 -6.68 5.72
N ILE A 86 7.24 -6.02 6.33
CA ILE A 86 5.82 -6.23 5.98
C ILE A 86 5.56 -5.77 4.55
N ALA A 87 6.06 -4.60 4.16
CA ALA A 87 5.88 -4.05 2.81
C ALA A 87 6.47 -4.98 1.72
N VAL A 88 7.73 -5.38 1.88
CA VAL A 88 8.43 -6.25 0.92
C VAL A 88 7.72 -7.59 0.79
N ARG A 89 7.35 -8.24 1.91
CA ARG A 89 6.61 -9.51 1.87
C ARG A 89 5.24 -9.35 1.20
N ALA A 90 4.50 -8.29 1.52
CA ALA A 90 3.19 -8.05 0.93
C ALA A 90 3.25 -7.91 -0.60
N VAL A 91 4.25 -7.19 -1.12
CA VAL A 91 4.49 -7.03 -2.56
C VAL A 91 4.96 -8.33 -3.19
N HIS A 92 5.92 -9.02 -2.57
CA HIS A 92 6.45 -10.31 -3.04
C HIS A 92 5.34 -11.37 -3.15
N ASP A 93 4.57 -11.57 -2.08
CA ASP A 93 3.49 -12.55 -2.03
C ASP A 93 2.46 -12.30 -3.14
N ARG A 94 2.14 -11.01 -3.38
CA ARG A 94 1.17 -10.66 -4.41
C ARG A 94 1.70 -10.90 -5.82
N ALA A 95 2.98 -10.62 -6.07
CA ALA A 95 3.62 -10.90 -7.35
C ALA A 95 3.67 -12.42 -7.65
N ALA A 96 3.87 -13.25 -6.61
CA ALA A 96 3.84 -14.70 -6.75
C ALA A 96 2.44 -15.23 -7.10
N GLU A 97 1.39 -14.73 -6.44
CA GLU A 97 -0.01 -15.13 -6.70
C GLU A 97 -0.46 -14.84 -8.15
N SER A 98 -0.05 -13.70 -8.71
CA SER A 98 -0.40 -13.34 -10.09
C SER A 98 0.20 -14.29 -11.13
N LYS A 99 1.38 -14.87 -10.86
CA LYS A 99 2.01 -15.84 -11.76
C LYS A 99 1.27 -17.18 -11.78
N VAL A 100 0.72 -17.60 -10.65
CA VAL A 100 -0.04 -18.86 -10.53
C VAL A 100 -1.38 -18.76 -11.24
N ALA A 101 -2.03 -17.60 -11.24
CA ALA A 101 -3.31 -17.38 -11.93
C ALA A 101 -3.21 -17.24 -13.46
N SER A 102 -1.99 -17.34 -14.02
CA SER A 102 -1.71 -17.17 -15.46
C SER A 102 -1.40 -18.50 -16.17
N ILE A 103 -1.57 -19.63 -15.48
CA ILE A 103 -1.37 -21.02 -15.98
C ILE A 103 -2.75 -21.67 -16.07
#